data_AF-B5X5U9-F1
#
_entry.id   AF-B5X5U9-F1
#
_cell.length_a   1.000
_cell.length_b   1.000
_cell.length_c   1.000
_cell.angle_alpha   90.00
_cell.angle_beta   90.00
_cell.angle_gamma   90.00
#
_symmetry.space_group_name_H-M   'P 1'
#
loop_
_entity.id
_entity.type
_entity.pdbx_description
1 polymer ?
#
loop_
_entity_poly.entity_id
_entity_poly.type
_entity_poly.pdbx_seq_one_letter_code
_entity_poly.pdbx_strand_id
1 'polypeptide(L)'
;MAACSRTQVISLYRMLIKESKKFPSYNYRTYALRRVKDSFRENLHVDNPKTLDMLLNQARENLAVIRRQVSIGQMYTAQRTIVEETGVHRDL
;
A
#
# COMPACT_ATOMS: atom_id res chain seq x y z
N MET A 1 7.80 4.41 -26.34
CA MET A 1 6.91 4.85 -25.24
C MET A 1 6.66 3.79 -24.17
N ALA A 2 6.50 2.49 -24.50
CA ALA A 2 6.22 1.42 -23.52
C ALA A 2 7.24 1.26 -22.36
N ALA A 3 8.52 1.54 -22.58
CA ALA A 3 9.51 1.50 -21.50
C ALA A 3 9.23 2.53 -20.39
N CYS A 4 8.74 3.72 -20.77
CA CYS A 4 8.38 4.76 -19.80
C CYS A 4 7.18 4.31 -18.94
N SER A 5 6.15 3.71 -19.56
CA SER A 5 4.99 3.22 -18.83
C SER A 5 5.35 2.09 -17.86
N ARG A 6 6.23 1.15 -18.26
CA ARG A 6 6.71 0.08 -17.34
C ARG A 6 7.36 0.65 -16.08
N THR A 7 8.25 1.64 -16.23
CA THR A 7 8.91 2.28 -15.09
C THR A 7 7.92 3.01 -14.18
N GLN A 8 6.92 3.68 -14.76
CA GLN A 8 5.84 4.33 -14.02
C GLN A 8 4.97 3.33 -13.24
N VAL A 9 4.62 2.20 -13.85
CA VAL A 9 3.85 1.13 -13.18
C VAL A 9 4.65 0.58 -11.99
N ILE A 10 5.94 0.29 -12.18
CA ILE A 10 6.81 -0.24 -11.12
C ILE A 10 6.98 0.78 -9.99
N SER A 11 7.21 2.06 -10.31
CA SER A 11 7.38 3.10 -9.29
C SER A 11 6.10 3.27 -8.47
N LEU A 12 4.94 3.26 -9.13
CA LEU A 12 3.65 3.39 -8.47
C LEU A 12 3.33 2.19 -7.57
N TYR A 13 3.60 0.98 -8.02
CA TYR A 13 3.50 -0.23 -7.20
C TYR A 13 4.36 -0.14 -5.94
N ARG A 14 5.64 0.24 -6.09
CA ARG A 14 6.56 0.41 -4.96
C ARG A 14 6.07 1.46 -3.97
N MET A 15 5.55 2.58 -4.47
CA MET A 15 4.95 3.62 -3.62
C MET A 15 3.75 3.10 -2.84
N LEU A 16 2.82 2.41 -3.49
CA LEU A 16 1.65 1.81 -2.84
C LEU A 16 2.04 0.81 -1.74
N ILE A 17 3.00 -0.07 -2.01
CA ILE A 17 3.51 -1.02 -1.01
C ILE A 17 4.17 -0.28 0.16
N LYS A 18 5.00 0.73 -0.14
CA LYS A 18 5.69 1.51 0.89
C LYS A 18 4.70 2.25 1.81
N GLU A 19 3.68 2.91 1.24
CA GLU A 19 2.66 3.60 2.04
C GLU A 19 1.77 2.62 2.80
N SER A 20 1.37 1.50 2.18
CA SER A 20 0.55 0.47 2.85
C SER A 20 1.23 -0.11 4.10
N LYS A 21 2.57 -0.23 4.10
CA LYS A 21 3.34 -0.68 5.27
C LYS A 21 3.26 0.28 6.46
N LYS A 22 2.91 1.55 6.24
CA LYS A 22 2.85 2.56 7.30
C LYS A 22 1.56 2.54 8.10
N PHE A 23 0.56 1.76 7.70
CA PHE A 23 -0.65 1.58 8.49
C PHE A 23 -0.28 1.05 9.89
N PRO A 24 -0.73 1.72 10.98
CA PRO A 24 -0.42 1.26 12.33
C PRO A 24 -1.16 -0.04 12.66
N SER A 25 -2.46 -0.08 12.36
CA SER A 25 -3.27 -1.29 12.52
C SER A 25 -2.81 -2.40 11.57
N TYR A 26 -2.55 -3.58 12.15
CA TYR A 26 -2.17 -4.78 11.42
C TYR A 26 -3.18 -5.16 10.33
N ASN A 27 -4.48 -5.07 10.65
CA ASN A 27 -5.56 -5.46 9.74
C ASN A 27 -5.56 -4.57 8.49
N TYR A 28 -5.45 -3.25 8.66
CA TYR A 28 -5.37 -2.33 7.53
C TYR A 28 -4.09 -2.51 6.73
N ARG A 29 -2.95 -2.69 7.41
CA ARG A 29 -1.64 -2.92 6.77
C ARG A 29 -1.67 -4.16 5.88
N THR A 30 -2.10 -5.29 6.42
CA THR A 30 -2.15 -6.57 5.69
C THR A 30 -3.17 -6.55 4.57
N TYR A 31 -4.36 -6.00 4.83
CA TYR A 31 -5.40 -5.85 3.82
C TYR A 31 -4.91 -4.97 2.65
N ALA A 32 -4.36 -3.79 2.94
CA ALA A 32 -3.88 -2.88 1.90
C ALA A 32 -2.76 -3.51 1.07
N LEU A 33 -1.80 -4.18 1.72
CA LEU A 33 -0.71 -4.89 1.02
C LEU A 33 -1.24 -6.00 0.12
N ARG A 34 -2.21 -6.79 0.59
CA ARG A 34 -2.86 -7.83 -0.22
C ARG A 34 -3.61 -7.21 -1.39
N ARG A 35 -4.46 -6.22 -1.13
CA ARG A 35 -5.29 -5.59 -2.17
C ARG A 35 -4.44 -4.93 -3.27
N VAL A 36 -3.35 -4.28 -2.91
CA VAL A 36 -2.39 -3.72 -3.88
C VAL A 36 -1.76 -4.82 -4.72
N LYS A 37 -1.29 -5.91 -4.09
CA LYS A 37 -0.68 -7.03 -4.83
C LYS A 37 -1.67 -7.71 -5.77
N ASP A 38 -2.87 -8.00 -5.29
CA ASP A 38 -3.89 -8.70 -6.06
C ASP A 38 -4.33 -7.86 -7.26
N SER A 39 -4.59 -6.56 -7.05
CA SER A 39 -4.97 -5.66 -8.15
C SER A 39 -3.88 -5.55 -9.23
N PHE A 40 -2.60 -5.51 -8.87
CA PHE A 40 -1.51 -5.48 -9.86
C PHE A 40 -1.32 -6.84 -10.56
N ARG A 41 -1.60 -7.96 -9.88
CA ARG A 41 -1.58 -9.30 -10.48
C ARG A 41 -2.71 -9.49 -11.47
N GLU A 42 -3.93 -9.07 -11.11
CA GLU A 42 -5.12 -9.12 -11.96
C GLU A 42 -4.92 -8.33 -13.27
N ASN A 43 -4.14 -7.25 -13.23
CA ASN A 43 -3.93 -6.34 -14.37
C ASN A 43 -2.52 -6.47 -15.02
N LEU A 44 -1.83 -7.60 -14.82
CA LEU A 44 -0.45 -7.77 -15.28
C LEU A 44 -0.29 -7.72 -16.81
N HIS A 45 -1.31 -8.17 -17.55
CA HIS A 45 -1.29 -8.37 -19.01
C HIS A 45 -2.20 -7.40 -19.76
N VAL A 46 -2.43 -6.20 -19.21
CA VAL A 46 -3.23 -5.18 -19.89
C VAL A 46 -2.41 -4.55 -21.03
N ASP A 47 -2.77 -4.90 -22.27
CA ASP A 47 -2.08 -4.40 -23.47
C ASP A 47 -2.70 -3.10 -24.02
N ASN A 48 -3.97 -2.82 -23.71
CA ASN A 48 -4.64 -1.63 -24.19
C ASN A 48 -4.11 -0.37 -23.48
N PRO A 49 -3.49 0.60 -24.20
CA PRO A 49 -2.93 1.79 -23.60
C PRO A 49 -3.95 2.65 -22.84
N LYS A 50 -5.20 2.70 -23.31
CA LYS A 50 -6.27 3.48 -22.64
C LYS A 50 -6.64 2.85 -21.30
N THR A 51 -6.76 1.52 -21.27
CA THR A 51 -7.04 0.77 -20.03
C THR A 51 -5.88 0.90 -19.05
N LEU A 52 -4.63 0.84 -19.54
CA LEU A 52 -3.44 1.04 -18.71
C LEU A 52 -3.43 2.43 -18.06
N ASP A 53 -3.72 3.49 -18.81
CA ASP A 53 -3.75 4.85 -18.26
C ASP A 53 -4.85 5.02 -17.20
N MET A 54 -6.05 4.49 -17.47
CA MET A 54 -7.15 4.48 -16.48
C MET A 54 -6.74 3.77 -15.19
N LEU A 55 -6.11 2.59 -15.28
CA LEU A 55 -5.63 1.84 -14.11
C LEU A 55 -4.52 2.57 -13.35
N LEU A 56 -3.62 3.25 -14.06
CA LEU A 56 -2.58 4.08 -13.45
C LEU A 56 -3.18 5.27 -12.70
N ASN A 57 -4.20 5.92 -13.26
CA ASN A 57 -4.93 7.00 -12.58
C ASN A 57 -5.64 6.48 -11.33
N GLN A 58 -6.33 5.34 -11.42
CA GLN A 58 -6.93 4.68 -10.26
C GLN A 58 -5.90 4.34 -9.17
N ALA A 59 -4.72 3.86 -9.56
CA ALA A 59 -3.65 3.54 -8.63
C ALA A 59 -3.06 4.79 -7.95
N ARG A 60 -3.01 5.94 -8.65
CA ARG A 60 -2.62 7.23 -8.05
C ARG A 60 -3.67 7.72 -7.04
N GLU A 61 -4.94 7.59 -7.35
CA GLU A 61 -6.03 7.91 -6.42
C GLU A 61 -5.99 7.02 -5.18
N ASN A 62 -5.80 5.71 -5.37
CA ASN A 62 -5.64 4.76 -4.27
C ASN A 62 -4.43 5.10 -3.39
N LEU A 63 -3.32 5.53 -3.98
CA LEU A 63 -2.15 5.99 -3.22
C LEU A 63 -2.49 7.21 -2.35
N ALA A 64 -3.27 8.16 -2.86
CA ALA A 64 -3.72 9.31 -2.09
C ALA A 64 -4.67 8.90 -0.95
N VAL A 65 -5.57 7.94 -1.20
CA VAL A 65 -6.45 7.37 -0.16
C VAL A 65 -5.63 6.69 0.94
N ILE A 66 -4.70 5.81 0.57
CA ILE A 66 -3.85 5.10 1.54
C ILE A 66 -3.07 6.08 2.40
N ARG A 67 -2.48 7.13 1.80
CA ARG A 67 -1.76 8.16 2.57
C ARG A 67 -2.66 8.83 3.61
N ARG A 68 -3.87 9.24 3.23
CA ARG A 68 -4.84 9.83 4.17
C ARG A 68 -5.22 8.86 5.27
N GLN A 69 -5.52 7.61 4.92
CA GLN A 69 -5.90 6.60 5.91
C GLN A 69 -4.74 6.24 6.85
N VAL A 70 -3.50 6.25 6.37
CA VAL A 70 -2.31 6.10 7.22
C VAL A 70 -2.20 7.26 8.19
N SER A 71 -2.34 8.50 7.72
CA SER A 71 -2.27 9.69 8.59
C SER A 71 -3.36 9.67 9.65
N ILE A 72 -4.61 9.35 9.29
CA ILE A 72 -5.71 9.20 10.25
C ILE A 72 -5.41 8.06 11.24
N GLY A 73 -4.95 6.91 10.75
CA GLY A 73 -4.61 5.78 11.61
C GLY A 73 -3.51 6.11 12.61
N GLN A 74 -2.55 6.97 12.24
CA GLN A 74 -1.50 7.43 13.15
C GLN A 74 -2.01 8.38 14.22
N MET A 75 -2.99 9.24 13.88
CA MET A 75 -3.64 10.15 14.84
C MET A 75 -4.48 9.40 15.89
N TYR A 76 -5.09 8.28 15.48
CA TYR A 76 -5.96 7.47 16.34
C TYR A 76 -5.37 6.08 16.61
N THR A 77 -4.05 5.98 16.75
CA THR A 77 -3.42 4.71 17.12
C THR A 77 -3.88 4.30 18.52
N ALA A 78 -4.18 3.02 18.71
CA ALA A 78 -4.49 2.48 20.03
C ALA A 78 -3.29 2.71 20.96
N GLN A 79 -3.58 3.05 22.22
CA GLN A 79 -2.55 3.08 23.26
C GLN A 79 -1.98 1.68 23.41
N ARG A 80 -0.65 1.61 23.55
CA ARG A 80 0.02 0.35 23.82
C ARG A 80 -0.44 -0.15 25.18
N THR A 81 -0.78 -1.42 25.25
CA THR A 81 -1.10 -2.05 26.52
C THR A 81 0.19 -2.30 27.32
N ILE A 82 0.10 -2.42 28.64
CA ILE A 82 1.26 -2.68 29.52
C ILE A 82 2.04 -3.93 29.07
N VAL A 83 1.34 -4.92 28.50
CA VAL A 83 1.94 -6.14 27.96
C VAL A 83 2.80 -5.84 26.72
N GLU A 84 2.41 -4.88 25.88
CA GLU A 84 3.19 -4.46 24.70
C GLU A 84 4.42 -3.63 25.10
N GLU A 85 4.36 -2.90 26.21
CA GLU A 85 5.52 -2.15 26.74
C GLU A 85 6.57 -3.10 27.34
N THR A 86 6.14 -4.20 27.95
CA THR A 86 7.02 -5.16 28.64
C THR A 86 7.62 -6.23 27.72
N GLY A 87 7.21 -6.29 26.45
CA GLY A 87 7.60 -7.34 25.51
C GLY A 87 9.05 -7.33 25.02
N VAL A 88 9.87 -6.33 25.39
CA VAL A 88 11.28 -6.23 24.98
C VAL A 88 12.20 -6.84 26.05
N HIS A 89 12.01 -8.12 26.39
CA HIS A 89 13.09 -8.93 26.96
C HIS A 89 12.80 -10.44 26.90
N ARG A 90 12.75 -11.01 25.68
CA ARG A 90 12.96 -12.44 25.51
C ARG A 90 13.82 -12.68 24.27
N ASP A 91 15.12 -12.56 24.48
CA ASP A 91 16.13 -13.24 23.68
C ASP A 91 16.06 -14.73 24.06
N LEU A 92 15.40 -15.53 23.22
CA LEU A 92 15.53 -16.99 23.13
C LEU A 92 15.50 -17.35 21.64
#